data_AF-A0A239BB11-F1
#
_entry.id   AF-A0A239BB11-F1
#
_cell.length_a   1.000
_cell.length_b   1.000
_cell.length_c   1.000
_cell.angle_alpha   90.00
_cell.angle_beta   90.00
_cell.angle_gamma   90.00
#
_symmetry.space_group_name_H-M   'P 1'
#
loop_
_entity.id
_entity.type
_entity.pdbx_description
1 polymer ?
#
loop_
_entity_poly.entity_id
_entity_poly.type
_entity_poly.pdbx_seq_one_letter_code
_entity_poly.pdbx_strand_id
1 'polypeptide(L)'
;MKTPQDLTIGDAIYYPREQALGIIYETYSRGDNERPGVQVLLSNGEDLSGFSPQEADQFLQPLGPTGLTYQFQNVTQLARDYERGVFGQAFHNAQVLQLTQSLNPPE
;
A
#
# COMPACT_ATOMS: atom_id res chain seq x y z
N MET A 1 -18.97 -9.54 3.35
CA MET A 1 -17.71 -9.16 4.02
C MET A 1 -16.59 -9.55 3.08
N LYS A 2 -15.65 -8.63 2.79
CA LYS A 2 -14.47 -8.95 1.96
C LYS A 2 -13.55 -9.91 2.74
N THR A 3 -12.79 -10.72 2.01
CA THR A 3 -11.81 -11.65 2.58
C THR A 3 -10.69 -10.89 3.30
N PRO A 4 -10.25 -11.32 4.51
CA PRO A 4 -9.12 -10.71 5.20
C PRO A 4 -7.86 -10.71 4.33
N GLN A 5 -7.18 -9.57 4.25
CA GLN A 5 -5.98 -9.38 3.43
C GLN A 5 -4.73 -9.30 4.29
N ASP A 6 -3.72 -10.12 4.03
CA ASP A 6 -2.44 -10.01 4.73
C ASP A 6 -1.53 -9.06 3.95
N LEU A 7 -1.64 -7.76 4.25
CA LEU A 7 -0.88 -6.70 3.59
C LEU A 7 0.43 -6.44 4.33
N THR A 8 1.52 -6.39 3.58
CA THR A 8 2.88 -6.24 4.09
C THR A 8 3.60 -5.07 3.45
N ILE A 9 4.71 -4.65 4.06
CA ILE A 9 5.54 -3.54 3.53
C ILE A 9 5.99 -3.89 2.11
N GLY A 10 5.79 -2.94 1.19
CA GLY A 10 6.13 -3.08 -0.23
C GLY A 10 5.02 -3.66 -1.10
N ASP A 11 3.88 -4.05 -0.51
CA ASP A 11 2.70 -4.40 -1.30
C ASP A 11 2.09 -3.15 -1.95
N ALA A 12 1.68 -3.31 -3.21
CA ALA A 12 0.88 -2.34 -3.92
C ALA A 12 -0.61 -2.56 -3.66
N ILE A 13 -1.32 -1.46 -3.57
CA ILE A 13 -2.78 -1.42 -3.50
C ILE A 13 -3.32 -0.46 -4.55
N TYR A 14 -4.57 -0.68 -4.92
CA TYR A 14 -5.42 0.33 -5.53
C TYR A 14 -6.38 0.85 -4.47
N TYR A 15 -6.51 2.18 -4.38
CA TYR A 15 -7.45 2.83 -3.49
C TYR A 15 -8.61 3.42 -4.31
N PRO A 16 -9.76 2.74 -4.39
CA PRO A 16 -10.84 3.12 -5.31
C PRO A 16 -11.45 4.49 -5.02
N ARG A 17 -11.39 4.95 -3.77
CA ARG A 17 -11.96 6.24 -3.36
C ARG A 17 -11.26 7.41 -4.03
N GLU A 18 -9.93 7.38 -4.06
CA GLU A 18 -9.09 8.41 -4.69
C GLU A 18 -8.66 8.03 -6.12
N GLN A 19 -9.09 6.86 -6.61
CA GLN A 19 -8.68 6.29 -7.90
C GLN A 19 -7.16 6.28 -8.08
N ALA A 20 -6.43 6.00 -7.01
CA ALA A 20 -4.98 6.13 -6.93
C ALA A 20 -4.31 4.81 -6.58
N LEU A 21 -3.07 4.66 -7.03
CA LEU A 21 -2.17 3.58 -6.59
C LEU A 21 -1.52 3.98 -5.28
N GLY A 22 -1.33 2.99 -4.40
CA GLY A 22 -0.63 3.17 -3.13
C GLY A 22 0.36 2.05 -2.87
N ILE A 23 1.32 2.32 -2.00
CA ILE A 23 2.29 1.36 -1.48
C ILE A 23 2.17 1.32 0.04
N ILE A 24 2.16 0.10 0.59
CA ILE A 24 2.28 -0.09 2.04
C ILE A 24 3.74 0.20 2.44
N TYR A 25 3.98 1.29 3.17
CA TYR A 25 5.33 1.64 3.61
C TYR A 25 5.62 1.25 5.06
N GLU A 26 4.57 1.00 5.85
CA GLU A 26 4.69 0.57 7.25
C GLU A 26 3.50 -0.31 7.65
N THR A 27 3.75 -1.23 8.58
CA THR A 27 2.72 -1.97 9.31
C THR A 27 2.87 -1.71 10.80
N TYR A 28 1.78 -1.53 11.53
CA TYR A 28 1.81 -1.25 12.97
C TYR A 28 0.97 -2.26 13.77
N SER A 29 1.48 -2.64 14.94
CA SER A 29 0.75 -3.52 15.86
C SER A 29 -0.44 -2.79 16.49
N ARG A 30 -1.56 -3.49 16.67
CA ARG A 30 -2.76 -2.97 17.33
C ARG A 30 -3.05 -3.60 18.70
N GLY A 31 -2.38 -4.70 19.02
CA GLY A 31 -2.57 -5.46 20.25
C GLY A 31 -2.05 -6.89 20.10
N ASP A 32 -1.94 -7.60 21.21
CA ASP A 32 -1.51 -9.00 21.19
C ASP A 32 -2.55 -9.85 20.44
N ASN A 33 -2.10 -10.56 19.39
CA ASN A 33 -2.91 -11.39 18.49
C ASN A 33 -3.89 -10.66 17.56
N GLU A 34 -3.77 -9.34 17.38
CA GLU A 34 -4.51 -8.63 16.33
C GLU A 34 -3.70 -8.57 15.03
N ARG A 35 -4.39 -8.69 13.87
CA ARG A 35 -3.76 -8.42 12.57
C ARG A 35 -3.24 -6.97 12.56
N PRO A 36 -2.02 -6.71 12.07
CA PRO A 36 -1.48 -5.34 12.04
C PRO A 36 -2.32 -4.42 11.15
N GLY A 37 -2.33 -3.14 11.51
CA GLY A 37 -2.77 -2.09 10.59
C GLY A 37 -1.65 -1.72 9.61
N VAL A 38 -1.99 -0.98 8.57
CA VAL A 38 -1.06 -0.60 7.50
C VAL A 38 -1.08 0.90 7.26
N GLN A 39 0.06 1.46 6.85
CA GLN A 39 0.13 2.85 6.38
C GLN A 39 0.45 2.90 4.89
N VAL A 40 -0.21 3.81 4.19
CA VAL A 40 -0.25 3.86 2.72
C VAL A 40 0.29 5.19 2.21
N LEU A 41 1.28 5.13 1.32
CA LEU A 41 1.74 6.26 0.54
C LEU A 41 1.15 6.16 -0.87
N LEU A 42 0.41 7.17 -1.30
CA LEU A 42 -0.14 7.24 -2.65
C LEU A 42 0.90 7.68 -3.68
N SER A 43 0.64 7.36 -4.95
CA SER A 43 1.50 7.70 -6.08
C SER A 43 1.66 9.20 -6.34
N ASN A 44 0.80 10.03 -5.75
CA ASN A 44 0.91 11.50 -5.76
C ASN A 44 1.76 12.05 -4.60
N GLY A 45 2.23 11.19 -3.68
CA GLY A 45 3.02 11.57 -2.50
C GLY A 45 2.19 11.84 -1.26
N GLU A 46 0.87 11.69 -1.33
CA GLU A 46 -0.01 11.82 -0.19
C GLU A 46 0.12 10.61 0.74
N ASP A 47 0.38 10.88 2.01
CA ASP A 47 0.38 9.89 3.07
C ASP A 47 -1.02 9.79 3.66
N LEU A 48 -1.70 8.67 3.41
CA LEU A 48 -3.04 8.41 3.93
C LEU A 48 -3.04 7.97 5.40
N SER A 49 -1.89 7.95 6.06
CA SER A 49 -1.74 7.47 7.44
C SER A 49 -2.23 6.02 7.59
N GLY A 50 -2.77 5.65 8.76
CA GLY A 50 -3.08 4.27 9.12
C GLY A 50 -4.49 3.81 8.77
N PHE A 51 -4.56 2.63 8.14
CA PHE A 51 -5.76 1.81 8.00
C PHE A 51 -5.73 0.69 9.04
N SER A 52 -6.80 0.56 9.81
CA SER A 52 -7.04 -0.66 10.58
C SER A 52 -7.22 -1.87 9.64
N PRO A 53 -7.07 -3.10 10.14
CA PRO A 53 -7.26 -4.31 9.32
C PRO A 53 -8.64 -4.36 8.64
N GLN A 54 -9.69 -3.94 9.35
CA GLN A 54 -11.06 -3.92 8.82
C GLN A 54 -11.23 -2.84 7.74
N GLU A 55 -10.63 -1.66 7.93
CA GLU A 55 -10.64 -0.60 6.93
C GLU A 55 -9.83 -0.99 5.69
N ALA A 56 -8.68 -1.64 5.87
CA ALA A 56 -7.87 -2.18 4.78
C ALA A 56 -8.67 -3.17 3.93
N ASP A 57 -9.33 -4.16 4.57
CA ASP A 57 -10.17 -5.12 3.86
C ASP A 57 -11.31 -4.42 3.10
N GLN A 58 -11.92 -3.40 3.70
CA GLN A 58 -13.07 -2.71 3.10
C GLN A 58 -12.66 -1.83 1.92
N PHE A 59 -11.62 -1.02 2.10
CA PHE A 59 -11.31 0.10 1.22
C PHE A 59 -10.14 -0.14 0.27
N LEU A 60 -9.22 -1.05 0.60
CA LEU A 60 -8.05 -1.30 -0.22
C LEU A 60 -8.29 -2.52 -1.12
N GLN A 61 -7.73 -2.45 -2.33
CA GLN A 61 -7.68 -3.56 -3.27
C GLN A 61 -6.21 -3.96 -3.45
N PRO A 62 -5.79 -5.14 -2.97
CA PRO A 62 -4.42 -5.62 -3.15
C PRO A 62 -4.10 -5.84 -4.62
N LEU A 63 -2.95 -5.31 -5.03
CA LEU A 63 -2.37 -5.57 -6.34
C LEU A 63 -1.26 -6.62 -6.28
N GLY A 64 -0.60 -6.73 -5.12
CA GLY A 64 0.47 -7.67 -4.85
C GLY A 64 1.81 -7.00 -4.60
N PRO A 65 2.88 -7.78 -4.41
CA PRO A 65 4.19 -7.28 -4.01
C PRO A 65 4.88 -6.50 -5.14
N THR A 66 5.47 -5.36 -4.80
CA THR A 66 6.27 -4.56 -5.76
C THR A 66 7.76 -4.87 -5.73
N GLY A 67 8.22 -5.61 -4.71
CA GLY A 67 9.64 -5.83 -4.42
C GLY A 67 10.30 -4.69 -3.65
N LEU A 68 9.55 -3.65 -3.25
CA LEU A 68 10.08 -2.61 -2.36
C LEU A 68 10.43 -3.21 -0.99
N THR A 69 11.65 -2.96 -0.54
CA THR A 69 12.02 -3.09 0.87
C THR A 69 12.23 -1.69 1.41
N TYR A 70 11.46 -1.30 2.43
CA TYR A 70 11.50 0.04 2.98
C TYR A 70 11.46 -0.01 4.50
N GLN A 71 12.20 0.89 5.15
CA GLN A 71 12.18 1.04 6.60
C GLN A 71 11.77 2.48 6.93
N PHE A 72 10.56 2.62 7.45
CA PHE A 72 10.07 3.89 7.94
C PHE A 72 10.73 4.25 9.27
N GLN A 73 11.09 5.53 9.41
CA GLN A 73 11.63 6.11 10.64
C GLN A 73 10.79 7.28 11.15
N ASN A 74 10.32 8.14 10.24
CA ASN A 74 9.45 9.28 10.53
C ASN A 74 8.92 9.92 9.24
N VAL A 75 7.90 10.76 9.37
CA VAL A 75 7.25 11.46 8.25
C VAL A 75 8.18 12.40 7.47
N THR A 76 9.20 12.98 8.11
CA THR A 76 10.18 13.84 7.41
C THR A 76 11.09 13.03 6.51
N GLN A 77 11.50 11.84 6.93
CA GLN A 77 12.23 10.89 6.09
C GLN A 77 11.36 10.43 4.92
N LEU A 78 10.11 10.03 5.19
CA LEU A 78 9.17 9.60 4.15
C LEU A 78 9.00 10.64 3.04
N ALA A 79 8.74 11.90 3.40
CA ALA A 79 8.57 12.98 2.43
C ALA A 79 9.84 13.18 1.57
N ARG A 80 11.03 13.17 2.19
CA ARG A 80 12.31 13.32 1.47
C ARG A 80 12.58 12.13 0.54
N ASP A 81 12.28 10.91 0.99
CA ASP A 81 12.50 9.70 0.20
C ASP A 81 11.53 9.64 -1.00
N TYR A 82 10.30 10.12 -0.82
CA TYR A 82 9.37 10.36 -1.94
C TYR A 82 9.90 11.38 -2.94
N GLU A 83 10.32 12.56 -2.47
CA GLU A 83 10.90 13.61 -3.34
C GLU A 83 12.15 13.13 -4.09
N ARG A 84 12.94 12.24 -3.49
CA ARG A 84 14.12 11.61 -4.11
C ARG A 84 13.79 10.48 -5.08
N GLY A 85 12.53 10.09 -5.19
CA GLY A 85 12.08 9.03 -6.08
C GLY A 85 12.38 7.61 -5.59
N VAL A 86 12.62 7.40 -4.29
CA VAL A 86 12.89 6.06 -3.70
C VAL A 86 11.77 5.07 -4.05
N PHE A 87 10.52 5.53 -4.11
CA PHE A 87 9.34 4.72 -4.41
C PHE A 87 9.07 4.58 -5.92
N GLY A 88 9.87 5.20 -6.79
CA GLY A 88 9.58 5.28 -8.23
C GLY A 88 9.43 3.91 -8.89
N GLN A 89 10.36 2.98 -8.62
CA GLN A 89 10.27 1.61 -9.15
C GLN A 89 9.06 0.85 -8.58
N ALA A 90 8.72 1.06 -7.30
CA ALA A 90 7.59 0.42 -6.66
C ALA A 90 6.27 0.87 -7.30
N PHE A 91 6.10 2.18 -7.54
CA PHE A 91 4.92 2.71 -8.23
C PHE A 91 4.85 2.28 -9.69
N HIS A 92 5.98 2.18 -10.39
CA HIS A 92 6.01 1.60 -11.73
C HIS A 92 5.51 0.15 -11.73
N ASN A 93 6.00 -0.68 -10.80
CA ASN A 93 5.56 -2.07 -10.67
C ASN A 93 4.08 -2.16 -10.29
N ALA A 94 3.59 -1.26 -9.42
CA ALA A 94 2.17 -1.17 -9.06
C ALA A 94 1.27 -0.89 -10.29
N GLN A 95 1.69 0.00 -11.19
CA GLN A 95 0.98 0.26 -12.45
C GLN A 95 0.91 -0.99 -13.33
N VAL A 96 2.03 -1.71 -13.47
CA VAL A 96 2.08 -2.97 -14.23
C VAL A 96 1.13 -4.01 -13.63
N LEU A 97 1.10 -4.15 -12.30
CA LEU A 97 0.19 -5.05 -11.60
C LEU A 97 -1.28 -4.69 -11.84
N GLN A 98 -1.64 -3.40 -11.73
CA GLN A 98 -3.00 -2.93 -11.96
C GLN A 98 -3.46 -3.21 -13.41
N LEU A 99 -2.59 -2.93 -14.39
CA LEU A 99 -2.88 -3.21 -15.80
C LEU A 99 -3.07 -4.72 -16.03
N THR A 100 -2.21 -5.55 -15.44
CA THR A 100 -2.28 -7.00 -15.56
C THR A 100 -3.60 -7.56 -15.02
N GLN A 101 -4.05 -7.09 -13.85
CA GLN A 101 -5.35 -7.48 -13.27
C GLN A 101 -6.54 -6.97 -14.09
N SER A 102 -6.41 -5.79 -14.71
CA SER A 102 -7.47 -5.24 -15.56
C SER A 102 -7.63 -6.02 -16.87
N LEU A 103 -6.55 -6.61 -17.37
CA LEU A 103 -6.55 -7.45 -18.57
C LEU A 103 -7.01 -8.89 -18.29
N ASN A 104 -6.79 -9.38 -17.07
CA ASN A 104 -7.21 -10.71 -16.60
C ASN A 104 -8.04 -10.56 -15.31
N PRO A 105 -9.31 -10.12 -15.41
CA PRO A 105 -10.14 -9.98 -14.23
C PRO A 105 -10.29 -11.34 -13.54
N PRO A 106 -10.17 -11.41 -12.20
CA PRO A 106 -10.43 -12.64 -11.47
C PRO A 106 -11.88 -13.09 -11.71
N GLU A 107 -12.08 -14.36 -12.09
CA GLU A 107 -13.38 -15.00 -12.33
C GLU A 107 -14.29 -14.98 -11.08
#